data_AF-A0A7Y5KFW1-F1
#
_entry.id   AF-A0A7Y5KFW1-F1
#
_cell.length_a   1.000
_cell.length_b   1.000
_cell.length_c   1.000
_cell.angle_alpha   90.00
_cell.angle_beta   90.00
_cell.angle_gamma   90.00
#
_symmetry.space_group_name_H-M   'P 1'
#
loop_
_entity.id
_entity.type
_entity.pdbx_description
1 polymer ?
#
loop_
_entity_poly.entity_id
_entity_poly.type
_entity_poly.pdbx_seq_one_letter_code
_entity_poly.pdbx_strand_id
1 'polypeptide(L)'
;MSKPAARKGDSTSHLSKKLEPGPGSSNVLIEGEPAWRAVEDKFNCPMPIAPPAPAPHGPEICYLGSFGVLINGKMAVRMGDIVIGPPGPPNPIVTGAANVLIGNIAFGLARKANGAAFCRRFKALMKNWNSLTPAERQQKLQELINRPLKKSGLPPVSVNSATLSANTYGQFDFQSWSLEINKTFLNGPLNAADSKELANTVYHEARHAEQWYAIAQRQAAAKPAPTANQMSRSMSNLPVSVAQQALKNPLPADSPRGVFGDTMHRSIYGSRATYRSEVLNNISTRYNEYKTLPEESDAWDVESAVGGCP
;
A
#
# COMPACT_ATOMS: atom_id res chain seq x y z
N MET A 1 -9.32 10.15 -3.06
CA MET A 1 -10.55 10.78 -3.61
C MET A 1 -11.73 9.88 -3.26
N SER A 2 -12.95 10.40 -3.20
CA SER A 2 -14.13 9.55 -3.06
C SER A 2 -14.44 8.84 -4.38
N LYS A 3 -14.90 7.60 -4.30
CA LYS A 3 -15.29 6.77 -5.46
C LYS A 3 -16.70 6.20 -5.23
N PRO A 4 -17.48 5.89 -6.27
CA PRO A 4 -18.77 5.21 -6.15
C PRO A 4 -18.66 3.95 -5.27
N ALA A 5 -19.61 3.75 -4.36
CA ALA A 5 -19.64 2.59 -3.49
C ALA A 5 -19.99 1.32 -4.28
N ALA A 6 -19.26 0.23 -4.03
CA ALA A 6 -19.54 -1.07 -4.63
C ALA A 6 -20.59 -1.84 -3.83
N ARG A 7 -21.40 -2.60 -4.54
CA ARG A 7 -22.55 -3.34 -4.03
C ARG A 7 -22.67 -4.67 -4.73
N LYS A 8 -23.47 -5.56 -4.15
CA LYS A 8 -23.90 -6.77 -4.83
C LYS A 8 -24.47 -6.41 -6.22
N GLY A 9 -24.11 -7.19 -7.23
CA GLY A 9 -24.56 -6.96 -8.61
C GLY A 9 -23.70 -5.99 -9.44
N ASP A 10 -22.78 -5.24 -8.83
CA ASP A 10 -21.86 -4.37 -9.57
C ASP A 10 -20.90 -5.20 -10.44
N SER A 11 -20.61 -4.70 -11.64
CA SER A 11 -19.77 -5.37 -12.63
C SER A 11 -18.29 -5.26 -12.28
N THR A 12 -17.54 -6.27 -12.69
CA THR A 12 -16.09 -6.35 -12.64
C THR A 12 -15.50 -6.41 -14.05
N SER A 13 -14.27 -5.94 -14.25
CA SER A 13 -13.66 -5.83 -15.59
C SER A 13 -13.39 -7.18 -16.27
N HIS A 14 -13.18 -8.23 -15.50
CA HIS A 14 -12.91 -9.56 -16.03
C HIS A 14 -14.21 -10.31 -16.28
N LEU A 15 -14.37 -10.81 -17.51
CA LEU A 15 -15.48 -11.65 -17.96
C LEU A 15 -16.89 -11.07 -17.73
N SER A 16 -17.01 -9.74 -17.58
CA SER A 16 -18.27 -9.04 -17.28
C SER A 16 -19.04 -9.64 -16.09
N LYS A 17 -18.32 -10.21 -15.11
CA LYS A 17 -18.95 -10.79 -13.93
C LYS A 17 -19.50 -9.71 -13.02
N LYS A 18 -20.42 -10.12 -12.16
CA LYS A 18 -20.99 -9.28 -11.12
C LYS A 18 -20.43 -9.73 -9.77
N LEU A 19 -20.48 -8.84 -8.78
CA LEU A 19 -20.28 -9.16 -7.37
C LEU A 19 -21.44 -10.03 -6.84
N GLU A 20 -21.61 -11.21 -7.42
CA GLU A 20 -22.68 -12.19 -7.18
C GLU A 20 -22.12 -13.62 -7.36
N PRO A 21 -22.59 -14.61 -6.59
CA PRO A 21 -23.70 -14.58 -5.63
C PRO A 21 -23.33 -14.02 -4.25
N GLY A 22 -22.16 -13.38 -4.08
CA GLY A 22 -21.66 -12.97 -2.77
C GLY A 22 -22.66 -12.13 -1.96
N PRO A 23 -22.67 -12.28 -0.64
CA PRO A 23 -23.81 -11.88 0.19
C PRO A 23 -23.98 -10.37 0.31
N GLY A 24 -22.87 -9.62 0.24
CA GLY A 24 -22.86 -8.21 0.65
C GLY A 24 -23.23 -8.05 2.13
N SER A 25 -23.46 -6.80 2.55
CA SER A 25 -23.99 -6.48 3.86
C SER A 25 -25.43 -6.97 4.03
N SER A 26 -25.73 -7.61 5.17
CA SER A 26 -27.08 -8.08 5.49
C SER A 26 -28.07 -6.96 5.86
N ASN A 27 -27.60 -5.75 6.13
CA ASN A 27 -28.43 -4.67 6.64
C ASN A 27 -28.06 -3.25 6.14
N VAL A 28 -26.91 -3.06 5.50
CA VAL A 28 -26.56 -1.80 4.86
C VAL A 28 -26.77 -1.94 3.37
N LEU A 29 -27.83 -1.31 2.88
CA LEU A 29 -28.18 -1.26 1.47
C LEU A 29 -27.75 0.09 0.89
N ILE A 30 -27.16 0.08 -0.31
CA ILE A 30 -26.77 1.27 -1.05
C ILE A 30 -27.59 1.28 -2.35
N GLU A 31 -28.46 2.28 -2.52
CA GLU A 31 -29.52 2.32 -3.55
C GLU A 31 -30.28 0.97 -3.69
N GLY A 32 -30.63 0.35 -2.56
CA GLY A 32 -31.43 -0.88 -2.51
C GLY A 32 -30.64 -2.19 -2.53
N GLU A 33 -29.36 -2.18 -2.92
CA GLU A 33 -28.54 -3.40 -3.00
C GLU A 33 -27.56 -3.54 -1.83
N PRO A 34 -27.27 -4.77 -1.34
CA PRO A 34 -26.29 -5.03 -0.30
C PRO A 34 -24.92 -4.39 -0.57
N ALA A 35 -24.43 -3.56 0.35
CA ALA A 35 -23.13 -2.93 0.23
C ALA A 35 -21.99 -3.97 0.31
N TRP A 36 -20.96 -3.85 -0.53
CA TRP A 36 -19.85 -4.79 -0.56
C TRP A 36 -18.72 -4.39 0.41
N ARG A 37 -18.14 -5.38 1.10
CA ARG A 37 -17.18 -5.21 2.19
C ARG A 37 -15.91 -6.02 1.93
N ALA A 38 -14.77 -5.37 2.10
CA ALA A 38 -13.48 -6.00 1.92
C ALA A 38 -13.28 -7.08 2.99
N VAL A 39 -12.50 -8.10 2.64
CA VAL A 39 -12.13 -9.30 3.41
C VAL A 39 -13.27 -10.19 3.91
N GLU A 40 -14.52 -9.75 3.79
CA GLU A 40 -15.71 -10.42 4.28
C GLU A 40 -16.54 -10.98 3.12
N ASP A 41 -16.88 -10.11 2.16
CA ASP A 41 -17.69 -10.50 1.01
C ASP A 41 -16.80 -11.15 -0.06
N LYS A 42 -17.29 -12.27 -0.59
CA LYS A 42 -16.62 -13.07 -1.60
C LYS A 42 -17.64 -13.60 -2.59
N PHE A 43 -17.22 -13.78 -3.83
CA PHE A 43 -17.96 -14.59 -4.80
C PHE A 43 -17.01 -15.58 -5.45
N ASN A 44 -17.57 -16.71 -5.89
CA ASN A 44 -16.79 -17.70 -6.62
C ASN A 44 -16.88 -17.39 -8.10
N CYS A 45 -15.74 -17.30 -8.76
CA CYS A 45 -15.68 -17.23 -10.22
C CYS A 45 -15.90 -18.65 -10.78
N PRO A 46 -17.03 -18.98 -11.42
CA PRO A 46 -17.27 -20.34 -11.95
C PRO A 46 -16.38 -20.74 -13.13
N MET A 47 -15.43 -19.88 -13.54
CA MET A 47 -14.61 -20.14 -14.74
C MET A 47 -13.33 -20.90 -14.35
N PRO A 48 -12.99 -22.00 -15.03
CA PRO A 48 -11.71 -22.67 -14.84
C PRO A 48 -10.54 -21.79 -15.31
N ILE A 49 -9.37 -21.97 -14.68
CA ILE A 49 -8.10 -21.44 -15.18
C ILE A 49 -7.83 -22.09 -16.55
N ALA A 50 -7.31 -21.30 -17.50
CA ALA A 50 -6.92 -21.80 -18.81
C ALA A 50 -5.89 -22.95 -18.69
N PRO A 51 -5.81 -23.90 -19.64
CA PRO A 51 -4.83 -24.99 -19.61
C PRO A 51 -3.40 -24.49 -19.32
N PRO A 52 -2.55 -25.27 -18.60
CA PRO A 52 -2.63 -26.73 -18.40
C PRO A 52 -3.29 -27.21 -17.09
N ALA A 53 -3.73 -26.31 -16.20
CA ALA A 53 -4.33 -26.69 -14.92
C ALA A 53 -5.78 -26.17 -14.84
N PRO A 54 -6.80 -26.99 -15.19
CA PRO A 54 -8.21 -26.60 -15.08
C PRO A 54 -8.67 -26.60 -13.61
N ALA A 55 -8.00 -25.82 -12.76
CA ALA A 55 -8.49 -25.55 -11.42
C ALA A 55 -9.40 -24.30 -11.49
N PRO A 56 -10.50 -24.25 -10.73
CA PRO A 56 -11.25 -23.01 -10.57
C PRO A 56 -10.38 -21.97 -9.85
N HIS A 57 -10.51 -20.70 -10.23
CA HIS A 57 -9.94 -19.61 -9.43
C HIS A 57 -10.47 -19.67 -8.00
N GLY A 58 -9.65 -19.29 -7.02
CA GLY A 58 -10.11 -19.14 -5.65
C GLY A 58 -11.26 -18.12 -5.53
N PRO A 59 -11.96 -18.07 -4.38
CA PRO A 59 -12.96 -17.04 -4.14
C PRO A 59 -12.38 -15.64 -4.35
N GLU A 60 -13.08 -14.81 -5.13
CA GLU A 60 -12.67 -13.44 -5.40
C GLU A 60 -13.04 -12.56 -4.21
N ILE A 61 -12.02 -11.96 -3.60
CA ILE A 61 -12.12 -11.17 -2.37
C ILE A 61 -11.41 -9.84 -2.60
N CYS A 62 -12.00 -8.74 -2.11
CA CYS A 62 -11.33 -7.45 -2.04
C CYS A 62 -10.53 -7.36 -0.74
N TYR A 63 -9.21 -7.14 -0.82
CA TYR A 63 -8.33 -7.12 0.35
C TYR A 63 -7.97 -5.72 0.85
N LEU A 64 -8.20 -4.70 0.02
CA LEU A 64 -7.98 -3.29 0.34
C LEU A 64 -9.20 -2.49 -0.11
N GLY A 65 -9.99 -2.01 0.85
CA GLY A 65 -11.13 -1.12 0.62
C GLY A 65 -10.94 0.25 1.26
N SER A 66 -12.03 0.90 1.68
CA SER A 66 -11.95 2.13 2.44
C SER A 66 -11.47 1.89 3.88
N PHE A 67 -10.36 2.49 4.27
CA PHE A 67 -9.94 2.55 5.67
C PHE A 67 -10.61 3.70 6.45
N GLY A 68 -11.46 4.51 5.82
CA GLY A 68 -12.19 5.61 6.47
C GLY A 68 -13.69 5.35 6.69
N VAL A 69 -14.28 4.41 5.96
CA VAL A 69 -15.70 4.07 6.03
C VAL A 69 -15.84 2.57 6.24
N LEU A 70 -16.42 2.20 7.37
CA LEU A 70 -16.65 0.81 7.74
C LEU A 70 -18.13 0.47 7.64
N ILE A 71 -18.45 -0.61 6.93
CA ILE A 71 -19.79 -1.21 6.84
C ILE A 71 -19.74 -2.53 7.60
N ASN A 72 -20.54 -2.64 8.67
CA ASN A 72 -20.48 -3.76 9.63
C ASN A 72 -19.06 -4.02 10.18
N GLY A 73 -18.30 -2.95 10.43
CA GLY A 73 -16.92 -3.05 10.93
C GLY A 73 -15.89 -3.53 9.89
N LYS A 74 -16.26 -3.62 8.61
CA LYS A 74 -15.38 -4.00 7.50
C LYS A 74 -15.20 -2.83 6.54
N MET A 75 -14.03 -2.72 5.93
CA MET A 75 -13.74 -1.66 4.95
C MET A 75 -14.78 -1.70 3.82
N ALA A 76 -15.43 -0.57 3.55
CA ALA A 76 -16.38 -0.48 2.45
C ALA A 76 -15.64 -0.52 1.10
N VAL A 77 -16.14 -1.29 0.16
CA VAL A 77 -15.54 -1.45 -1.18
C VAL A 77 -16.14 -0.46 -2.15
N ARG A 78 -15.36 -0.06 -3.15
CA ARG A 78 -15.69 0.99 -4.11
C ARG A 78 -15.42 0.52 -5.54
N MET A 79 -16.01 1.23 -6.49
CA MET A 79 -15.57 1.19 -7.88
C MET A 79 -14.06 1.45 -7.95
N GLY A 80 -13.35 0.62 -8.70
CA GLY A 80 -11.90 0.62 -8.86
C GLY A 80 -11.13 -0.11 -7.77
N ASP A 81 -11.75 -0.51 -6.67
CA ASP A 81 -11.13 -1.47 -5.75
C ASP A 81 -11.09 -2.86 -6.42
N ILE A 82 -10.09 -3.67 -6.06
CA ILE A 82 -9.77 -4.91 -6.78
C ILE A 82 -10.26 -6.11 -5.98
N VAL A 83 -11.01 -7.00 -6.63
CA VAL A 83 -11.22 -8.36 -6.14
C VAL A 83 -10.22 -9.30 -6.82
N ILE A 84 -9.73 -10.30 -6.10
CA ILE A 84 -8.79 -11.28 -6.64
C ILE A 84 -9.04 -12.66 -6.02
N GLY A 85 -9.06 -13.66 -6.89
CA GLY A 85 -9.21 -15.08 -6.54
C GLY A 85 -8.02 -15.87 -7.05
N PRO A 86 -6.91 -15.95 -6.28
CA PRO A 86 -5.69 -16.60 -6.75
C PRO A 86 -5.91 -18.07 -7.17
N PRO A 87 -5.20 -18.56 -8.21
CA PRO A 87 -4.19 -17.89 -9.03
C PRO A 87 -4.77 -17.04 -10.19
N GLY A 88 -5.98 -16.51 -10.07
CA GLY A 88 -6.61 -15.68 -11.11
C GLY A 88 -6.05 -14.25 -11.20
N PRO A 89 -6.29 -13.57 -12.34
CA PRO A 89 -5.84 -12.20 -12.55
C PRO A 89 -6.58 -11.21 -11.63
N PRO A 90 -6.02 -10.01 -11.42
CA PRO A 90 -6.74 -8.89 -10.82
C PRO A 90 -8.05 -8.60 -11.53
N ASN A 91 -9.12 -8.41 -10.76
CA ASN A 91 -10.43 -8.11 -11.32
C ASN A 91 -11.02 -6.82 -10.69
N PRO A 92 -10.63 -5.64 -11.18
CA PRO A 92 -11.22 -4.36 -10.76
C PRO A 92 -12.75 -4.31 -10.85
N ILE A 93 -13.37 -3.70 -9.84
CA ILE A 93 -14.80 -3.38 -9.88
C ILE A 93 -15.01 -2.14 -10.78
N VAL A 94 -15.87 -2.24 -11.80
CA VAL A 94 -16.02 -1.20 -12.84
C VAL A 94 -17.33 -0.43 -12.77
N THR A 95 -18.30 -0.87 -11.97
CA THR A 95 -19.50 -0.09 -11.64
C THR A 95 -19.64 0.12 -10.14
N GLY A 96 -20.47 1.09 -9.76
CA GLY A 96 -20.79 1.40 -8.37
C GLY A 96 -21.96 2.36 -8.29
N ALA A 97 -22.45 2.61 -7.08
CA ALA A 97 -23.50 3.60 -6.81
C ALA A 97 -23.01 5.03 -7.11
N ALA A 98 -23.44 5.60 -8.23
CA ALA A 98 -23.00 6.93 -8.68
C ALA A 98 -23.30 8.04 -7.66
N ASN A 99 -24.36 7.89 -6.86
CA ASN A 99 -24.79 8.89 -5.87
C ASN A 99 -24.24 8.64 -4.46
N VAL A 100 -23.58 7.51 -4.22
CA VAL A 100 -23.01 7.17 -2.91
C VAL A 100 -21.50 7.07 -3.03
N LEU A 101 -20.81 8.15 -2.65
CA LEU A 101 -19.37 8.26 -2.81
C LEU A 101 -18.65 7.96 -1.48
N ILE A 102 -17.80 6.94 -1.48
CA ILE A 102 -17.02 6.53 -0.33
C ILE A 102 -15.58 7.01 -0.48
N GLY A 103 -15.12 7.78 0.50
CA GLY A 103 -13.77 8.31 0.60
C GLY A 103 -12.79 7.42 1.36
N ASN A 104 -11.52 7.82 1.32
CA ASN A 104 -10.47 7.38 2.24
C ASN A 104 -10.02 8.57 3.08
N ILE A 105 -9.61 8.32 4.32
CA ILE A 105 -9.04 9.36 5.20
C ILE A 105 -7.54 9.42 4.99
N ALA A 106 -7.07 10.45 4.28
CA ALA A 106 -5.65 10.61 4.01
C ALA A 106 -4.83 10.97 5.27
N PHE A 107 -3.78 10.20 5.52
CA PHE A 107 -2.76 10.47 6.53
C PHE A 107 -1.37 10.31 5.92
N GLY A 108 -0.35 10.88 6.56
CA GLY A 108 1.01 10.68 6.09
C GLY A 108 1.24 11.20 4.68
N LEU A 109 2.01 10.46 3.91
CA LEU A 109 2.30 10.73 2.50
C LEU A 109 1.03 10.74 1.63
N ALA A 110 -0.02 10.00 1.99
CA ALA A 110 -1.29 10.02 1.24
C ALA A 110 -2.03 11.38 1.26
N ARG A 111 -1.62 12.34 2.10
CA ARG A 111 -2.19 13.70 2.10
C ARG A 111 -1.71 14.48 0.89
N LYS A 112 -2.63 14.98 0.07
CA LYS A 112 -2.35 15.85 -1.09
C LYS A 112 -1.35 16.98 -0.79
N ALA A 113 -1.48 17.62 0.37
CA ALA A 113 -0.58 18.69 0.79
C ALA A 113 0.88 18.22 0.99
N ASN A 114 1.08 16.99 1.47
CA ASN A 114 2.41 16.40 1.63
C ASN A 114 3.01 16.00 0.27
N GLY A 115 2.22 15.40 -0.63
CA GLY A 115 2.66 15.12 -2.00
C GLY A 115 3.05 16.38 -2.77
N ALA A 116 2.20 17.42 -2.76
CA ALA A 116 2.53 18.70 -3.38
C ALA A 116 3.78 19.36 -2.77
N ALA A 117 3.96 19.24 -1.46
CA ALA A 117 5.13 19.76 -0.75
C ALA A 117 6.43 18.98 -1.08
N PHE A 118 6.34 17.68 -1.27
CA PHE A 118 7.42 16.82 -1.75
C PHE A 118 7.81 17.23 -3.18
N CYS A 119 6.85 17.26 -4.10
CA CYS A 119 7.06 17.63 -5.50
C CYS A 119 7.76 18.98 -5.69
N ARG A 120 7.29 20.04 -5.02
CA ARG A 120 7.94 21.36 -5.10
C ARG A 120 9.41 21.32 -4.68
N ARG A 121 9.74 20.55 -3.65
CA ARG A 121 11.10 20.44 -3.12
C ARG A 121 11.97 19.51 -3.97
N PHE A 122 11.40 18.42 -4.48
CA PHE A 122 12.09 17.52 -5.40
C PHE A 122 12.45 18.26 -6.69
N LYS A 123 11.52 19.04 -7.27
CA LYS A 123 11.80 19.93 -8.41
C LYS A 123 12.96 20.90 -8.12
N ALA A 124 12.97 21.50 -6.94
CA ALA A 124 14.06 22.41 -6.53
C ALA A 124 15.40 21.66 -6.38
N LEU A 125 15.39 20.43 -5.87
CA LEU A 125 16.56 19.56 -5.79
C LEU A 125 17.09 19.21 -7.18
N MET A 126 16.21 18.86 -8.12
CA MET A 126 16.59 18.50 -9.49
C MET A 126 17.32 19.63 -10.23
N LYS A 127 17.00 20.90 -9.95
CA LYS A 127 17.71 22.06 -10.54
C LYS A 127 19.20 22.10 -10.20
N ASN A 128 19.58 21.59 -9.03
CA ASN A 128 20.95 21.60 -8.53
C ASN A 128 21.57 20.20 -8.53
N TRP A 129 20.89 19.18 -9.06
CA TRP A 129 21.33 17.79 -8.93
C TRP A 129 22.75 17.56 -9.43
N ASN A 130 23.09 18.16 -10.57
CA ASN A 130 24.39 17.99 -11.23
C ASN A 130 25.54 18.69 -10.49
N SER A 131 25.26 19.64 -9.59
CA SER A 131 26.30 20.29 -8.78
C SER A 131 26.54 19.57 -7.44
N LEU A 132 25.71 18.59 -7.09
CA LEU A 132 25.82 17.86 -5.82
C LEU A 132 26.63 16.59 -5.99
N THR A 133 27.45 16.28 -4.99
CA THR A 133 28.10 14.98 -4.83
C THR A 133 27.06 13.88 -4.54
N PRO A 134 27.39 12.60 -4.75
CA PRO A 134 26.49 11.48 -4.39
C PRO A 134 26.06 11.50 -2.91
N ALA A 135 26.96 11.86 -2.00
CA ALA A 135 26.66 11.97 -0.57
C ALA A 135 25.67 13.11 -0.27
N GLU A 136 25.82 14.27 -0.91
CA GLU A 136 24.88 15.37 -0.77
C GLU A 136 23.51 15.03 -1.37
N ARG A 137 23.45 14.31 -2.50
CA ARG A 137 22.20 13.82 -3.10
C ARG A 137 21.47 12.90 -2.14
N GLN A 138 22.16 11.92 -1.55
CA GLN A 138 21.63 11.03 -0.53
C GLN A 138 21.06 11.81 0.66
N GLN A 139 21.84 12.75 1.21
CA GLN A 139 21.39 13.60 2.33
C GLN A 139 20.15 14.42 1.96
N LYS A 140 20.11 15.02 0.75
CA LYS A 140 18.97 15.83 0.30
C LYS A 140 17.71 15.00 0.12
N LEU A 141 17.82 13.78 -0.42
CA LEU A 141 16.70 12.83 -0.47
C LEU A 141 16.21 12.46 0.93
N GLN A 142 17.13 12.18 1.86
CA GLN A 142 16.78 11.88 3.25
C GLN A 142 16.03 13.03 3.93
N GLU A 143 16.52 14.27 3.77
CA GLU A 143 15.85 15.47 4.28
C GLU A 143 14.46 15.67 3.66
N LEU A 144 14.32 15.36 2.38
CA LEU A 144 13.08 15.51 1.61
C LEU A 144 11.98 14.59 2.16
N ILE A 145 12.28 13.28 2.33
CA ILE A 145 11.30 12.29 2.80
C ILE A 145 11.03 12.41 4.30
N ASN A 146 12.04 12.75 5.12
CA ASN A 146 11.84 12.78 6.58
C ASN A 146 10.97 13.95 7.04
N ARG A 147 10.80 15.00 6.22
CA ARG A 147 9.91 16.13 6.54
C ARG A 147 8.45 15.68 6.74
N PRO A 148 7.77 15.08 5.73
CA PRO A 148 6.41 14.59 5.92
C PRO A 148 6.31 13.41 6.90
N LEU A 149 7.32 12.53 6.96
CA LEU A 149 7.32 11.39 7.89
C LEU A 149 7.38 11.84 9.36
N LYS A 150 8.29 12.77 9.70
CA LYS A 150 8.38 13.36 11.04
C LYS A 150 7.08 14.05 11.45
N LYS A 151 6.44 14.80 10.52
CA LYS A 151 5.13 15.43 10.76
C LYS A 151 4.04 14.40 11.09
N SER A 152 4.20 13.17 10.63
CA SER A 152 3.25 12.07 10.83
C SER A 152 3.60 11.17 12.03
N GLY A 153 4.66 11.53 12.76
CA GLY A 153 5.12 10.87 13.98
C GLY A 153 6.04 9.67 13.76
N LEU A 154 6.51 9.44 12.53
CA LEU A 154 7.39 8.32 12.22
C LEU A 154 8.82 8.52 12.75
N PRO A 155 9.53 7.42 13.06
CA PRO A 155 10.98 7.44 13.19
C PRO A 155 11.63 7.92 11.88
N PRO A 156 12.75 8.66 11.95
CA PRO A 156 13.51 9.02 10.76
C PRO A 156 13.92 7.78 9.97
N VAL A 157 13.74 7.82 8.65
CA VAL A 157 14.21 6.80 7.71
C VAL A 157 15.55 7.24 7.13
N SER A 158 16.56 6.38 7.21
CA SER A 158 17.85 6.65 6.57
C SER A 158 17.72 6.47 5.05
N VAL A 159 18.44 7.26 4.25
CA VAL A 159 18.59 6.98 2.80
C VAL A 159 20.00 6.50 2.58
N ASN A 160 20.15 5.34 1.95
CA ASN A 160 21.45 4.69 1.71
C ASN A 160 21.66 4.45 0.21
N SER A 161 22.92 4.47 -0.23
CA SER A 161 23.29 4.02 -1.57
C SER A 161 23.48 2.50 -1.58
N ALA A 162 22.87 1.80 -2.53
CA ALA A 162 22.91 0.33 -2.64
C ALA A 162 23.23 -0.12 -4.07
N THR A 163 23.70 -1.36 -4.23
CA THR A 163 23.81 -2.01 -5.54
C THR A 163 22.57 -2.86 -5.77
N LEU A 164 21.64 -2.38 -6.59
CA LEU A 164 20.40 -3.06 -6.94
C LEU A 164 20.42 -3.49 -8.42
N SER A 165 19.47 -4.33 -8.84
CA SER A 165 19.29 -4.69 -10.25
C SER A 165 19.12 -3.46 -11.14
N ALA A 166 19.51 -3.58 -12.41
CA ALA A 166 19.60 -2.45 -13.34
C ALA A 166 18.31 -1.61 -13.46
N ASN A 167 17.14 -2.23 -13.28
CA ASN A 167 15.82 -1.58 -13.39
C ASN A 167 15.18 -1.23 -12.03
N THR A 168 15.91 -1.37 -10.93
CA THR A 168 15.43 -1.07 -9.58
C THR A 168 16.03 0.25 -9.13
N TYR A 169 15.18 1.27 -8.99
CA TYR A 169 15.60 2.62 -8.56
C TYR A 169 15.87 2.69 -7.07
N GLY A 170 15.12 1.93 -6.28
CA GLY A 170 15.26 1.85 -4.85
C GLY A 170 14.34 0.80 -4.24
N GLN A 171 14.51 0.60 -2.95
CA GLN A 171 13.68 -0.28 -2.12
C GLN A 171 13.69 0.21 -0.67
N PHE A 172 12.64 -0.09 0.09
CA PHE A 172 12.63 0.07 1.53
C PHE A 172 13.03 -1.23 2.24
N ASP A 173 14.13 -1.19 2.99
CA ASP A 173 14.50 -2.24 3.91
C ASP A 173 13.99 -1.92 5.32
N PHE A 174 12.97 -2.65 5.75
CA PHE A 174 12.36 -2.50 7.05
C PHE A 174 13.24 -2.99 8.21
N GLN A 175 14.22 -3.87 7.96
CA GLN A 175 15.12 -4.39 8.98
C GLN A 175 16.20 -3.37 9.34
N SER A 176 16.77 -2.69 8.35
CA SER A 176 17.68 -1.56 8.58
C SER A 176 16.97 -0.23 8.79
N TRP A 177 15.64 -0.17 8.56
CA TRP A 177 14.83 1.04 8.55
C TRP A 177 15.41 2.11 7.61
N SER A 178 15.72 1.67 6.39
CA SER A 178 16.36 2.50 5.39
C SER A 178 15.72 2.39 4.01
N LEU A 179 15.73 3.50 3.30
CA LEU A 179 15.39 3.58 1.89
C LEU A 179 16.70 3.46 1.12
N GLU A 180 16.90 2.34 0.46
CA GLU A 180 18.06 2.05 -0.37
C GLU A 180 17.81 2.57 -1.79
N ILE A 181 18.66 3.47 -2.27
CA ILE A 181 18.63 3.98 -3.64
C ILE A 181 19.75 3.32 -4.42
N ASN A 182 19.45 2.87 -5.63
CA ASN A 182 20.45 2.29 -6.50
C ASN A 182 21.53 3.33 -6.83
N LYS A 183 22.80 2.98 -6.53
CA LYS A 183 23.97 3.86 -6.67
C LYS A 183 24.09 4.48 -8.07
N THR A 184 23.61 3.79 -9.11
CA THR A 184 23.62 4.30 -10.49
C THR A 184 22.89 5.64 -10.60
N PHE A 185 21.77 5.81 -9.91
CA PHE A 185 20.97 7.05 -9.94
C PHE A 185 21.53 8.14 -9.02
N LEU A 186 22.40 7.80 -8.06
CA LEU A 186 23.08 8.77 -7.20
C LEU A 186 24.42 9.24 -7.76
N ASN A 187 25.08 8.45 -8.60
CA ASN A 187 26.46 8.70 -9.03
C ASN A 187 26.58 9.52 -10.33
N GLY A 188 25.53 9.56 -11.15
CA GLY A 188 25.54 10.23 -12.46
C GLY A 188 24.56 11.40 -12.56
N PRO A 189 24.60 12.19 -13.64
CA PRO A 189 23.50 13.07 -14.00
C PRO A 189 22.22 12.24 -14.23
N LEU A 190 21.06 12.80 -13.91
CA LEU A 190 19.77 12.17 -14.21
C LEU A 190 19.16 12.85 -15.43
N ASN A 191 18.67 12.04 -16.37
CA ASN A 191 17.81 12.55 -17.43
C ASN A 191 16.39 12.82 -16.89
N ALA A 192 15.52 13.42 -17.70
CA ALA A 192 14.17 13.76 -17.27
C ALA A 192 13.31 12.54 -16.90
N ALA A 193 13.49 11.39 -17.56
CA ALA A 193 12.77 10.16 -17.23
C ALA A 193 13.28 9.59 -15.90
N ASP A 194 14.59 9.45 -15.73
CA ASP A 194 15.18 8.91 -14.50
C ASP A 194 14.86 9.79 -13.28
N SER A 195 14.76 11.11 -13.48
CA SER A 195 14.31 12.05 -12.45
C SER A 195 12.88 11.78 -11.99
N LYS A 196 11.96 11.52 -12.94
CA LYS A 196 10.56 11.18 -12.65
C LYS A 196 10.46 9.86 -11.89
N GLU A 197 11.17 8.85 -12.37
CA GLU A 197 11.19 7.52 -11.75
C GLU A 197 11.80 7.57 -10.35
N LEU A 198 12.90 8.31 -10.15
CA LEU A 198 13.46 8.50 -8.82
C LEU A 198 12.47 9.20 -7.87
N ALA A 199 11.71 10.19 -8.34
CA ALA A 199 10.69 10.85 -7.51
C ALA A 199 9.60 9.87 -7.08
N ASN A 200 9.11 9.06 -8.02
CA ASN A 200 8.11 8.02 -7.79
C ASN A 200 8.61 7.00 -6.78
N THR A 201 9.76 6.37 -7.06
CA THR A 201 10.38 5.38 -6.19
C THR A 201 10.60 5.92 -4.78
N VAL A 202 11.21 7.11 -4.63
CA VAL A 202 11.47 7.68 -3.30
C VAL A 202 10.17 7.87 -2.51
N TYR A 203 9.08 8.27 -3.17
CA TYR A 203 7.78 8.45 -2.52
C TYR A 203 7.10 7.11 -2.18
N HIS A 204 7.19 6.15 -3.10
CA HIS A 204 6.70 4.78 -2.97
C HIS A 204 7.36 4.06 -1.80
N GLU A 205 8.69 3.99 -1.80
CA GLU A 205 9.44 3.29 -0.76
C GLU A 205 9.29 3.96 0.62
N ALA A 206 9.18 5.30 0.65
CA ALA A 206 8.87 6.00 1.89
C ALA A 206 7.45 5.67 2.42
N ARG A 207 6.51 5.28 1.56
CA ARG A 207 5.17 4.84 1.96
C ARG A 207 5.21 3.48 2.65
N HIS A 208 6.10 2.58 2.25
CA HIS A 208 6.32 1.33 2.98
C HIS A 208 6.78 1.58 4.42
N ALA A 209 7.61 2.60 4.69
CA ALA A 209 7.96 2.96 6.07
C ALA A 209 6.72 3.36 6.91
N GLU A 210 5.76 4.10 6.33
CA GLU A 210 4.48 4.43 7.00
C GLU A 210 3.61 3.20 7.23
N GLN A 211 3.58 2.26 6.29
CA GLN A 211 2.83 1.01 6.40
C GLN A 211 3.39 0.13 7.53
N TRP A 212 4.70 -0.14 7.53
CA TRP A 212 5.34 -0.93 8.58
C TRP A 212 5.23 -0.27 9.95
N TYR A 213 5.35 1.06 10.03
CA TYR A 213 5.14 1.76 11.30
C TYR A 213 3.69 1.65 11.79
N ALA A 214 2.69 1.74 10.89
CA ALA A 214 1.30 1.56 11.26
C ALA A 214 1.02 0.14 11.79
N ILE A 215 1.63 -0.89 11.20
CA ILE A 215 1.58 -2.27 11.74
C ILE A 215 2.17 -2.31 13.15
N ALA A 216 3.34 -1.71 13.36
CA ALA A 216 3.98 -1.67 14.67
C ALA A 216 3.09 -0.96 15.71
N GLN A 217 2.52 0.19 15.37
CA GLN A 217 1.59 0.90 16.24
C GLN A 217 0.32 0.10 16.56
N ARG A 218 -0.11 -0.78 15.66
CA ARG A 218 -1.23 -1.69 15.89
C ARG A 218 -0.88 -2.85 16.80
N GLN A 219 0.27 -3.48 16.61
CA GLN A 219 0.75 -4.50 17.55
C GLN A 219 0.98 -3.93 18.95
N ALA A 220 1.49 -2.70 19.05
CA ALA A 220 1.65 -1.98 20.32
C ALA A 220 0.32 -1.74 21.09
N ALA A 221 -0.82 -1.75 20.41
CA ALA A 221 -2.13 -1.55 21.02
C ALA A 221 -2.74 -2.82 21.62
N ALA A 222 -2.11 -3.99 21.46
CA ALA A 222 -2.60 -5.25 22.00
C ALA A 222 -2.71 -5.21 23.54
N LYS A 223 -3.55 -6.10 24.08
CA LYS A 223 -3.78 -6.23 25.53
C LYS A 223 -3.58 -7.71 25.94
N PRO A 224 -2.56 -8.04 26.76
CA PRO A 224 -1.51 -7.14 27.28
C PRO A 224 -0.63 -6.58 26.15
N ALA A 225 -0.01 -5.42 26.38
CA ALA A 225 0.87 -4.79 25.41
C ALA A 225 2.20 -5.59 25.29
N PRO A 226 2.72 -5.81 24.07
CA PRO A 226 3.99 -6.48 23.90
C PRO A 226 5.17 -5.57 24.28
N THR A 227 6.31 -6.17 24.56
CA THR A 227 7.60 -5.46 24.64
C THR A 227 8.12 -5.12 23.24
N ALA A 228 9.01 -4.12 23.15
CA ALA A 228 9.65 -3.76 21.88
C ALA A 228 10.42 -4.93 21.24
N ASN A 229 11.03 -5.79 22.06
CA ASN A 229 11.74 -6.99 21.58
C ASN A 229 10.79 -8.06 21.04
N GLN A 230 9.60 -8.23 21.65
CA GLN A 230 8.58 -9.12 21.10
C GLN A 230 8.09 -8.62 19.74
N MET A 231 7.82 -7.31 19.62
CA MET A 231 7.43 -6.69 18.35
C MET A 231 8.53 -6.80 17.28
N SER A 232 9.79 -6.58 17.66
CA SER A 232 10.92 -6.76 16.75
C SER A 232 10.94 -8.16 16.14
N ARG A 233 10.78 -9.20 16.97
CA ARG A 233 10.76 -10.60 16.52
C ARG A 233 9.54 -10.95 15.68
N SER A 234 8.34 -10.53 16.09
CA SER A 234 7.10 -10.83 15.37
C SER A 234 7.00 -10.11 14.02
N MET A 235 7.75 -9.02 13.85
CA MET A 235 7.80 -8.23 12.62
C MET A 235 9.10 -8.44 11.84
N SER A 236 9.63 -9.66 11.84
CA SER A 236 10.80 -10.09 11.05
C SER A 236 12.06 -9.23 11.29
N ASN A 237 12.37 -8.95 12.55
CA ASN A 237 13.49 -8.11 13.01
C ASN A 237 13.33 -6.61 12.73
N LEU A 238 12.12 -6.08 12.94
CA LEU A 238 11.92 -4.63 12.99
C LEU A 238 12.86 -4.00 14.04
N PRO A 239 13.53 -2.86 13.78
CA PRO A 239 14.38 -2.22 14.77
C PRO A 239 13.66 -1.94 16.09
N VAL A 240 14.33 -2.30 17.19
CA VAL A 240 13.78 -2.12 18.54
C VAL A 240 13.46 -0.66 18.82
N SER A 241 14.24 0.28 18.29
CA SER A 241 13.98 1.72 18.39
C SER A 241 12.66 2.14 17.74
N VAL A 242 12.32 1.57 16.57
CA VAL A 242 11.05 1.81 15.87
C VAL A 242 9.89 1.22 16.68
N ALA A 243 10.05 0.00 17.20
CA ALA A 243 9.06 -0.63 18.07
C ALA A 243 8.82 0.16 19.36
N GLN A 244 9.88 0.68 20.00
CA GLN A 244 9.79 1.56 21.17
C GLN A 244 9.00 2.84 20.87
N GLN A 245 9.20 3.44 19.69
CA GLN A 245 8.44 4.62 19.28
C GLN A 245 6.97 4.29 19.01
N ALA A 246 6.68 3.13 18.42
CA ALA A 246 5.31 2.66 18.20
C ALA A 246 4.56 2.43 19.53
N LEU A 247 5.22 1.87 20.54
CA LEU A 247 4.66 1.67 21.89
C LEU A 247 4.22 2.97 22.58
N LYS A 248 4.86 4.10 22.25
CA LYS A 248 4.48 5.42 22.79
C LYS A 248 3.24 6.01 22.13
N ASN A 249 2.84 5.49 20.97
CA ASN A 249 1.71 6.02 20.20
C ASN A 249 0.95 4.88 19.52
N PRO A 250 0.31 3.97 20.29
CA PRO A 250 -0.45 2.85 19.75
C PRO A 250 -1.66 3.36 18.96
N LEU A 251 -2.00 2.67 17.87
CA LEU A 251 -3.18 2.99 17.06
C LEU A 251 -4.41 2.20 17.53
N PRO A 252 -5.56 2.83 17.84
CA PRO A 252 -6.82 2.13 18.09
C PRO A 252 -7.30 1.36 16.86
N ALA A 253 -7.92 0.19 17.07
CA ALA A 253 -8.37 -0.70 15.99
C ALA A 253 -9.46 -0.08 15.10
N ASP A 254 -10.32 0.74 15.69
CA ASP A 254 -11.43 1.45 15.04
C ASP A 254 -11.01 2.77 14.38
N SER A 255 -9.77 3.22 14.60
CA SER A 255 -9.25 4.41 13.91
C SER A 255 -8.91 4.10 12.45
N PRO A 256 -9.02 5.07 11.53
CA PRO A 256 -8.69 4.84 10.11
C PRO A 256 -7.25 4.35 9.88
N ARG A 257 -6.28 4.94 10.60
CA ARG A 257 -4.89 4.47 10.57
C ARG A 257 -4.73 3.07 11.17
N GLY A 258 -5.61 2.71 12.09
CA GLY A 258 -5.56 1.39 12.70
C GLY A 258 -6.14 0.28 11.81
N VAL A 259 -7.26 0.54 11.15
CA VAL A 259 -7.80 -0.32 10.08
C VAL A 259 -6.75 -0.52 8.99
N PHE A 260 -6.06 0.56 8.61
CA PHE A 260 -4.94 0.50 7.68
C PHE A 260 -3.80 -0.39 8.18
N GLY A 261 -3.32 -0.19 9.41
CA GLY A 261 -2.28 -1.03 10.00
C GLY A 261 -2.67 -2.52 10.09
N ASP A 262 -3.92 -2.82 10.45
CA ASP A 262 -4.43 -4.19 10.50
C ASP A 262 -4.55 -4.83 9.10
N THR A 263 -4.86 -4.02 8.08
CA THR A 263 -4.90 -4.45 6.67
C THR A 263 -3.50 -4.83 6.17
N MET A 264 -2.52 -3.97 6.41
CA MET A 264 -1.12 -4.25 6.06
C MET A 264 -0.58 -5.44 6.83
N HIS A 265 -0.88 -5.54 8.13
CA HIS A 265 -0.50 -6.70 8.94
C HIS A 265 -1.05 -8.00 8.36
N ARG A 266 -2.32 -8.03 7.96
CA ARG A 266 -2.94 -9.23 7.36
C ARG A 266 -2.21 -9.69 6.11
N SER A 267 -1.77 -8.75 5.27
CA SER A 267 -0.99 -9.03 4.06
C SER A 267 0.40 -9.56 4.38
N ILE A 268 1.14 -8.86 5.23
CA ILE A 268 2.58 -9.06 5.42
C ILE A 268 2.90 -10.18 6.42
N TYR A 269 2.17 -10.23 7.54
CA TYR A 269 2.47 -11.15 8.67
C TYR A 269 1.29 -12.06 9.05
N GLY A 270 0.08 -11.74 8.59
CA GLY A 270 -1.15 -12.41 8.98
C GLY A 270 -1.61 -13.46 7.98
N SER A 271 -2.93 -13.58 7.85
CA SER A 271 -3.57 -14.66 7.09
C SER A 271 -3.27 -14.70 5.59
N ARG A 272 -2.60 -13.67 5.02
CA ARG A 272 -2.18 -13.64 3.61
C ARG A 272 -0.67 -13.70 3.41
N ALA A 273 0.12 -13.82 4.48
CA ALA A 273 1.58 -13.81 4.39
C ALA A 273 2.15 -14.91 3.46
N THR A 274 1.53 -16.09 3.44
CA THR A 274 1.90 -17.19 2.52
C THR A 274 1.68 -16.79 1.07
N TYR A 275 0.47 -16.33 0.72
CA TYR A 275 0.15 -15.87 -0.62
C TYR A 275 1.06 -14.72 -1.07
N ARG A 276 1.30 -13.75 -0.18
CA ARG A 276 2.24 -12.65 -0.44
C ARG A 276 3.63 -13.17 -0.77
N SER A 277 4.17 -14.08 0.03
CA SER A 277 5.48 -14.69 -0.19
C SER A 277 5.56 -15.42 -1.53
N GLU A 278 4.51 -16.17 -1.89
CA GLU A 278 4.43 -16.83 -3.20
C GLU A 278 4.44 -15.84 -4.37
N VAL A 279 3.74 -14.71 -4.25
CA VAL A 279 3.72 -13.66 -5.27
C VAL A 279 5.10 -13.00 -5.40
N LEU A 280 5.73 -12.64 -4.27
CA LEU A 280 7.04 -11.99 -4.26
C LEU A 280 8.17 -12.88 -4.78
N ASN A 281 8.11 -14.18 -4.51
CA ASN A 281 9.09 -15.14 -5.02
C ASN A 281 8.94 -15.38 -6.54
N ASN A 282 7.85 -14.91 -7.15
CA ASN A 282 7.52 -15.15 -8.56
C ASN A 282 7.07 -13.86 -9.28
N ILE A 283 7.62 -12.69 -8.92
CA ILE A 283 7.20 -11.39 -9.47
C ILE A 283 7.25 -11.38 -11.01
N SER A 284 8.22 -12.03 -11.64
CA SER A 284 8.36 -12.07 -13.10
C SER A 284 7.15 -12.69 -13.82
N THR A 285 6.46 -13.64 -13.18
CA THR A 285 5.27 -14.31 -13.73
C THR A 285 3.97 -13.87 -13.05
N ARG A 286 4.05 -13.20 -11.90
CA ARG A 286 2.91 -12.77 -11.07
C ARG A 286 2.86 -11.26 -10.84
N TYR A 287 3.40 -10.49 -11.77
CA TYR A 287 3.53 -9.03 -11.63
C TYR A 287 2.17 -8.35 -11.43
N ASN A 288 1.12 -8.85 -12.09
CA ASN A 288 -0.22 -8.31 -11.92
C ASN A 288 -0.77 -8.56 -10.51
N GLU A 289 -0.55 -9.74 -9.92
CA GLU A 289 -0.93 -10.00 -8.53
C GLU A 289 -0.07 -9.22 -7.54
N TYR A 290 1.23 -9.09 -7.80
CA TYR A 290 2.12 -8.23 -7.02
C TYR A 290 1.54 -6.83 -6.92
N LYS A 291 1.03 -6.30 -8.05
CA LYS A 291 0.40 -4.97 -8.06
C LYS A 291 -0.87 -4.82 -7.21
N THR A 292 -1.47 -5.93 -6.81
CA THR A 292 -2.71 -5.97 -6.01
C THR A 292 -2.50 -6.29 -4.54
N LEU A 293 -1.26 -6.58 -4.14
CA LEU A 293 -0.96 -6.71 -2.72
C LEU A 293 -1.33 -5.40 -2.02
N PRO A 294 -2.04 -5.44 -0.87
CA PRO A 294 -2.52 -4.23 -0.21
C PRO A 294 -1.45 -3.13 0.00
N GLU A 295 -0.25 -3.53 0.40
CA GLU A 295 0.88 -2.64 0.64
C GLU A 295 1.41 -1.99 -0.65
N GLU A 296 1.41 -2.73 -1.75
CA GLU A 296 1.91 -2.24 -3.04
C GLU A 296 0.85 -1.37 -3.73
N SER A 297 -0.41 -1.83 -3.75
CA SER A 297 -1.54 -1.06 -4.29
C SER A 297 -1.73 0.28 -3.57
N ASP A 298 -1.58 0.33 -2.24
CA ASP A 298 -1.60 1.59 -1.50
C ASP A 298 -0.39 2.47 -1.84
N ALA A 299 0.80 1.89 -2.01
CA ALA A 299 2.01 2.64 -2.36
C ALA A 299 1.91 3.28 -3.75
N TRP A 300 1.44 2.57 -4.78
CA TRP A 300 1.18 3.16 -6.10
C TRP A 300 0.05 4.19 -6.10
N ASP A 301 -1.01 3.98 -5.32
CA ASP A 301 -2.07 4.99 -5.18
C ASP A 301 -1.52 6.31 -4.59
N VAL A 302 -0.55 6.22 -3.67
CA VAL A 302 0.11 7.37 -3.06
C VAL A 302 1.15 8.00 -3.99
N GLU A 303 1.93 7.18 -4.69
CA GLU A 303 2.91 7.59 -5.70
C GLU A 303 2.26 8.28 -6.90
N SER A 304 1.17 7.73 -7.44
CA SER A 304 0.46 8.31 -8.59
C SER A 304 -0.06 9.73 -8.30
N ALA A 305 -0.28 10.08 -7.03
CA ALA A 305 -0.64 11.43 -6.61
C ALA A 305 0.51 12.44 -6.70
N VAL A 306 1.78 11.99 -6.73
CA VAL A 306 2.94 12.83 -7.06
C VAL A 306 3.29 12.77 -8.55
N GLY A 307 2.83 11.75 -9.28
CA GLY A 307 2.87 11.74 -10.76
C GLY A 307 4.27 11.89 -11.37
N GLY A 308 5.29 11.34 -10.70
CA GLY A 308 6.69 11.37 -11.15
C GLY A 308 7.30 12.75 -11.15
N CYS A 309 7.24 13.51 -10.06
CA CYS A 309 7.65 14.93 -10.08
C CYS A 309 9.07 15.21 -10.59
N PRO A 310 9.18 15.99 -11.68
CA PRO A 310 9.88 17.29 -11.62
C PRO A 310 8.99 18.48 -11.99
#